data_AF-A0AAF0F7N0-F1
#
_entry.id   AF-A0AAF0F7N0-F1
#
_cell.length_a   1.000
_cell.length_b   1.000
_cell.length_c   1.000
_cell.angle_alpha   90.00
_cell.angle_beta   90.00
_cell.angle_gamma   90.00
#
_symmetry.space_group_name_H-M   'P 1'
#
loop_
_entity.id
_entity.type
_entity.pdbx_description
1 polymer ?
#
loop_
_entity_poly.entity_id
_entity_poly.type
_entity_poly.pdbx_seq_one_letter_code
_entity_poly.pdbx_strand_id
1 'polypeptide(L)'
;MESGACGSTLGPNLTSPDPNRKLFIPKKCDKVLSEQMFAELREEFGASPESTRDPTASRPSASASIDHCPFCEEPLPKPMSRELHTLMQQWMQKSRSGHTLRPTDTLAVCQRHRDEHDIIPEGKRQGWPDSIDFRELRRRITDPKQRYMQTLQDRLLNPELSWFFREARREREQLGKKINAGAHQIHQIHNQQCG
;
A
#
# COMPACT_ATOMS: atom_id res chain seq x y z
N MET A 1 16.59 -70.05 -23.08
CA MET A 1 17.22 -69.01 -22.25
C MET A 1 16.40 -67.76 -22.44
N GLU A 2 15.66 -67.40 -21.39
CA GLU A 2 15.18 -66.08 -20.95
C GLU A 2 14.70 -65.07 -22.02
N SER A 3 13.40 -64.73 -22.08
CA SER A 3 12.63 -63.84 -21.18
C SER A 3 13.04 -62.36 -21.27
N GLY A 4 12.06 -61.47 -21.49
CA GLY A 4 12.16 -60.08 -20.99
C GLY A 4 11.52 -59.00 -21.86
N ALA A 5 10.33 -58.55 -21.46
CA ALA A 5 9.54 -57.47 -22.04
C ALA A 5 9.97 -56.06 -21.56
N CYS A 6 9.45 -55.05 -22.28
CA CYS A 6 9.07 -53.68 -21.90
C CYS A 6 9.65 -53.05 -20.62
N GLY A 7 10.31 -51.88 -20.78
CA GLY A 7 10.56 -50.92 -19.71
C GLY A 7 9.93 -49.56 -20.01
N SER A 8 8.80 -49.28 -19.35
CA SER A 8 8.16 -47.97 -19.23
C SER A 8 8.64 -47.27 -17.95
N THR A 9 8.99 -45.98 -17.99
CA THR A 9 9.19 -45.15 -16.78
C THR A 9 8.74 -43.72 -17.09
N LEU A 10 7.46 -43.38 -16.90
CA LEU A 10 6.87 -42.71 -15.72
C LEU A 10 7.18 -41.20 -15.66
N GLY A 11 6.17 -40.39 -16.01
CA GLY A 11 6.15 -38.94 -15.84
C GLY A 11 6.02 -38.50 -14.37
N PRO A 12 6.22 -37.21 -14.07
CA PRO A 12 6.16 -36.70 -12.71
C PRO A 12 4.74 -36.81 -12.16
N ASN A 13 4.67 -37.51 -11.03
CA ASN A 13 3.51 -37.83 -10.23
C ASN A 13 2.83 -36.53 -9.75
N LEU A 14 1.61 -36.28 -10.26
CA LEU A 14 0.66 -35.28 -9.73
C LEU A 14 0.22 -35.74 -8.34
N THR A 15 0.97 -35.34 -7.32
CA THR A 15 0.53 -35.52 -5.94
C THR A 15 -0.64 -34.59 -5.65
N SER A 16 -1.79 -35.23 -5.40
CA SER A 16 -3.05 -34.63 -4.95
C SER A 16 -2.83 -33.58 -3.86
N PRO A 17 -3.53 -32.43 -3.89
CA PRO A 17 -3.45 -31.44 -2.82
C PRO A 17 -4.02 -32.03 -1.53
N ASP A 18 -3.21 -32.04 -0.47
CA ASP A 18 -3.57 -32.48 0.87
C ASP A 18 -4.79 -31.68 1.39
N PRO A 19 -5.94 -32.32 1.66
CA PRO A 19 -7.15 -31.64 2.14
C PRO A 19 -6.99 -31.03 3.54
N ASN A 20 -5.84 -31.23 4.21
CA ASN A 20 -5.58 -30.77 5.57
C ASN A 20 -4.54 -29.65 5.69
N ARG A 21 -4.18 -28.97 4.59
CA ARG A 21 -3.28 -27.82 4.64
C ARG A 21 -3.97 -26.58 5.23
N LYS A 22 -4.04 -26.54 6.56
CA LYS A 22 -4.56 -25.39 7.32
C LYS A 22 -3.75 -24.14 6.97
N LEU A 23 -4.42 -23.14 6.40
CA LEU A 23 -3.87 -21.80 6.28
C LEU A 23 -3.54 -21.30 7.69
N PHE A 24 -2.30 -20.89 7.91
CA PHE A 24 -1.90 -20.20 9.15
C PHE A 24 -2.54 -18.81 9.15
N ILE A 25 -3.78 -18.75 9.60
CA ILE A 25 -4.44 -17.50 9.97
C ILE A 25 -3.87 -17.12 11.34
N PRO A 26 -3.19 -15.96 11.49
CA PRO A 26 -2.79 -15.47 12.79
C PRO A 26 -4.01 -15.49 13.73
N LYS A 27 -3.89 -16.16 14.88
CA LYS A 27 -4.96 -16.18 15.88
C LYS A 27 -5.38 -14.74 16.15
N LYS A 28 -6.67 -14.44 16.00
CA LYS A 28 -7.23 -13.16 16.41
C LYS A 28 -6.76 -12.93 17.85
N CYS A 29 -6.09 -11.81 18.08
CA CYS A 29 -5.71 -11.44 19.43
C CYS A 29 -7.03 -11.06 20.12
N ASP A 30 -7.58 -11.96 20.93
CA ASP A 30 -8.86 -11.79 21.63
C ASP A 30 -8.82 -10.70 22.73
N LYS A 31 -7.75 -9.89 22.77
CA LYS A 31 -7.67 -8.72 23.63
C LYS A 31 -8.38 -7.55 22.94
N VAL A 32 -9.70 -7.66 22.86
CA VAL A 32 -10.54 -6.47 22.78
C VAL A 32 -10.29 -5.72 24.08
N LEU A 33 -9.65 -4.55 24.00
CA LEU A 33 -9.41 -3.70 25.16
C LEU A 33 -10.76 -3.38 25.80
N SER A 34 -10.84 -3.41 27.13
CA SER A 34 -12.10 -3.16 27.83
C SER A 34 -12.57 -1.72 27.60
N GLU A 35 -13.87 -1.51 27.62
CA GLU A 35 -14.52 -0.19 27.54
C GLU A 35 -13.90 0.82 28.53
N GLN A 36 -13.52 0.32 29.72
CA GLN A 36 -12.90 1.10 30.79
C GLN A 36 -11.50 1.60 30.42
N MET A 37 -10.70 0.76 29.75
CA MET A 37 -9.35 1.12 29.31
C MET A 37 -9.39 2.12 28.14
N PHE A 38 -10.42 2.04 27.29
CA PHE A 38 -10.69 3.06 26.27
C PHE A 38 -11.20 4.38 26.87
N ALA A 39 -11.94 4.35 27.97
CA ALA A 39 -12.39 5.54 28.68
C ALA A 39 -11.21 6.24 29.37
N GLU A 40 -10.34 5.48 30.02
CA GLU A 40 -9.12 5.99 30.67
C GLU A 40 -8.17 6.65 29.65
N LEU A 41 -7.93 6.01 28.50
CA LEU A 41 -7.17 6.61 27.40
C LEU A 41 -7.85 7.87 26.82
N ARG A 42 -9.18 7.94 26.85
CA ARG A 42 -9.94 9.11 26.36
C ARG A 42 -9.93 10.25 27.39
N GLU A 43 -9.79 9.97 28.68
CA GLU A 43 -9.53 11.00 29.69
C GLU A 43 -8.08 11.49 29.64
N GLU A 44 -7.12 10.58 29.44
CA GLU A 44 -5.69 10.91 29.43
C GLU A 44 -5.28 11.67 28.15
N PHE A 45 -5.87 11.34 27.00
CA PHE A 45 -5.54 11.94 25.70
C PHE A 45 -6.66 12.76 25.05
N GLY A 46 -7.87 12.79 25.62
CA GLY A 46 -9.08 13.36 24.99
C GLY A 46 -9.61 14.64 25.61
N ALA A 47 -8.79 15.41 26.34
CA ALA A 47 -9.13 16.79 26.63
C ALA A 47 -8.85 17.67 25.40
N SER A 48 -9.82 17.76 24.49
CA SER A 48 -9.93 18.92 23.61
C SER A 48 -10.87 19.92 24.28
N PRO A 49 -10.39 21.08 24.77
CA PRO A 49 -11.31 22.12 25.19
C PRO A 49 -11.99 22.68 23.94
N GLU A 50 -13.28 22.36 23.81
CA GLU A 50 -14.23 23.18 23.09
C GLU A 50 -14.31 24.55 23.79
N SER A 51 -13.78 25.59 23.15
CA SER A 51 -14.08 27.03 23.29
C SER A 51 -12.87 27.77 22.69
N THR A 52 -12.96 28.63 21.68
CA THR A 52 -14.00 29.59 21.30
C THR A 52 -13.83 29.85 19.80
N ARG A 53 -14.91 29.82 19.01
CA ARG A 53 -14.85 30.25 17.60
C ARG A 53 -14.86 31.77 17.57
N ASP A 54 -13.68 32.39 17.49
CA ASP A 54 -13.55 33.78 17.05
C ASP A 54 -13.86 33.88 15.54
N PRO A 55 -14.80 34.73 15.09
CA PRO A 55 -15.11 34.92 13.67
C PRO A 55 -14.03 35.67 12.88
N THR A 56 -12.92 36.04 13.51
CA THR A 56 -11.85 36.89 12.93
C THR A 56 -10.49 36.21 12.88
N ALA A 57 -10.44 34.88 12.88
CA ALA A 57 -9.25 34.15 12.46
C ALA A 57 -9.11 34.27 10.94
N SER A 58 -8.46 35.35 10.52
CA SER A 58 -7.99 35.57 9.17
C SER A 58 -7.26 34.31 8.71
N ARG A 59 -7.89 33.59 7.80
CA ARG A 59 -7.27 32.59 6.92
C ARG A 59 -5.88 33.14 6.53
N PRO A 60 -4.76 32.45 6.76
CA PRO A 60 -3.50 32.87 6.17
C PRO A 60 -3.62 32.68 4.65
N SER A 61 -4.14 33.72 4.02
CA SER A 61 -4.07 34.02 2.60
C SER A 61 -2.66 34.56 2.34
N ALA A 62 -1.74 33.64 2.08
CA ALA A 62 -0.56 33.88 1.27
C ALA A 62 0.05 32.51 0.96
N SER A 63 -0.36 31.96 -0.17
CA SER A 63 0.41 30.94 -0.88
C SER A 63 1.78 31.52 -1.19
N ALA A 64 2.73 31.40 -0.26
CA ALA A 64 4.12 31.33 -0.65
C ALA A 64 4.20 30.14 -1.59
N SER A 65 4.43 30.40 -2.87
CA SER A 65 4.67 29.37 -3.89
C SER A 65 5.94 28.63 -3.49
N ILE A 66 5.77 27.63 -2.63
CA ILE A 66 6.80 26.66 -2.37
C ILE A 66 6.91 25.87 -3.67
N ASP A 67 7.90 26.23 -4.47
CA ASP A 67 8.11 25.64 -5.79
C ASP A 67 8.83 24.28 -5.70
N HIS A 68 9.49 24.02 -4.56
CA HIS A 68 10.27 22.82 -4.30
C HIS A 68 9.88 22.18 -2.96
N CYS A 69 9.87 20.85 -2.89
CA CYS A 69 9.57 20.10 -1.69
C CYS A 69 10.63 20.37 -0.60
N PRO A 70 10.25 20.72 0.64
CA PRO A 70 11.19 21.02 1.72
C PRO A 70 11.96 19.79 2.24
N PHE A 71 11.60 18.58 1.77
CA PHE A 71 12.16 17.31 2.26
C PHE A 71 13.08 16.62 1.26
N CYS A 72 12.84 16.78 -0.05
CA CYS A 72 13.65 16.19 -1.12
C CYS A 72 14.12 17.20 -2.18
N GLU A 73 13.74 18.47 -2.05
CA GLU A 73 14.15 19.58 -2.93
C GLU A 73 13.69 19.47 -4.40
N GLU A 74 12.84 18.49 -4.72
CA GLU A 74 12.24 18.33 -6.05
C GLU A 74 11.06 19.28 -6.30
N PRO A 75 10.73 19.59 -7.57
CA PRO A 75 9.63 20.48 -7.90
C PRO A 75 8.27 19.95 -7.41
N LEU A 76 7.44 20.84 -6.87
CA LEU A 76 6.09 20.52 -6.45
C LEU A 76 5.08 20.67 -7.60
N PRO A 77 4.04 19.82 -7.65
CA PRO A 77 2.97 19.92 -8.65
C PRO A 77 2.19 21.22 -8.49
N LYS A 78 1.87 21.87 -9.61
CA LYS A 78 0.96 23.02 -9.67
C LYS A 78 -0.25 22.64 -10.53
N PRO A 79 -1.48 22.56 -9.98
CA PRO A 79 -1.88 22.80 -8.59
C PRO A 79 -1.59 21.61 -7.64
N MET A 80 -1.24 21.91 -6.38
CA MET A 80 -1.11 20.89 -5.34
C MET A 80 -2.48 20.41 -4.87
N SER A 81 -2.63 19.11 -4.60
CA SER A 81 -3.85 18.60 -3.97
C SER A 81 -3.98 19.05 -2.51
N ARG A 82 -5.23 19.10 -2.02
CA ARG A 82 -5.54 19.41 -0.62
C ARG A 82 -4.90 18.41 0.35
N GLU A 83 -4.82 17.15 -0.07
CA GLU A 83 -4.25 16.06 0.71
C GLU A 83 -2.74 16.19 0.83
N LEU A 84 -2.04 16.49 -0.27
CA LEU A 84 -0.60 16.79 -0.25
C LEU A 84 -0.29 17.98 0.66
N HIS A 85 -1.08 19.05 0.56
CA HIS A 85 -0.95 20.21 1.44
C HIS A 85 -1.12 19.84 2.92
N THR A 86 -2.13 19.02 3.25
CA THR A 86 -2.39 18.58 4.63
C THR A 86 -1.24 17.74 5.18
N LEU A 87 -0.75 16.78 4.39
CA LEU A 87 0.40 15.94 4.76
C LEU A 87 1.66 16.78 4.99
N MET A 88 1.95 17.71 4.08
CA MET A 88 3.12 18.58 4.19
C MET A 88 3.04 19.47 5.44
N GLN A 89 1.88 20.05 5.73
CA GLN A 89 1.67 20.87 6.93
C GLN A 89 1.89 20.09 8.22
N GLN A 90 1.40 18.85 8.31
CA GLN A 90 1.58 18.01 9.50
C GLN A 90 3.06 17.76 9.80
N TRP A 91 3.85 17.43 8.76
CA TRP A 91 5.28 17.16 8.94
C TRP A 91 6.10 18.43 9.17
N MET A 92 5.74 19.54 8.53
CA MET A 92 6.34 20.84 8.84
C MET A 92 6.08 21.28 10.29
N GLN A 93 4.86 21.07 10.79
CA GLN A 93 4.52 21.39 12.18
C GLN A 93 5.33 20.54 13.16
N LYS A 94 5.47 19.24 12.90
CA LYS A 94 6.30 18.34 13.72
C LYS A 94 7.79 18.71 13.68
N SER A 95 8.30 19.13 12.53
CA SER A 95 9.68 19.64 12.43
C SER A 95 9.87 20.90 13.30
N ARG A 96 8.92 21.83 13.25
CA ARG A 96 8.95 23.07 14.05
C ARG A 96 8.82 22.83 15.55
N SER A 97 8.14 21.76 15.98
CA SER A 97 8.03 21.39 17.39
C SER A 97 9.30 20.71 17.94
N GLY A 98 10.42 20.71 17.21
CA GLY A 98 11.69 20.15 17.64
C GLY A 98 11.78 18.62 17.51
N HIS A 99 10.84 17.99 16.81
CA HIS A 99 10.87 16.55 16.58
C HIS A 99 11.87 16.23 15.46
N THR A 100 12.88 15.39 15.74
CA THR A 100 13.81 14.91 14.72
C THR A 100 13.05 14.01 13.74
N LEU A 101 12.89 14.48 12.51
CA LEU A 101 12.24 13.72 11.44
C LEU A 101 13.23 12.73 10.83
N ARG A 102 12.83 11.47 10.69
CA ARG A 102 13.57 10.50 9.89
C ARG A 102 13.12 10.61 8.43
N PRO A 103 13.98 10.30 7.44
CA PRO A 103 13.59 10.31 6.03
C PRO A 103 12.38 9.42 5.71
N THR A 104 12.18 8.34 6.47
CA THR A 104 11.01 7.46 6.34
C THR A 104 9.71 8.13 6.74
N ASP A 105 9.75 9.12 7.61
CA ASP A 105 8.56 9.80 8.15
C ASP A 105 7.96 10.73 7.08
N THR A 106 8.81 11.42 6.30
CA THR A 106 8.39 12.35 5.22
C THR A 106 8.20 11.65 3.87
N LEU A 107 8.51 10.35 3.78
CA LEU A 107 8.50 9.59 2.55
C LEU A 107 7.14 9.58 1.84
N ALA A 108 6.05 9.52 2.61
CA ALA A 108 4.69 9.58 2.06
C ALA A 108 4.40 10.93 1.39
N VAL A 109 4.99 12.03 1.87
CA VAL A 109 4.89 13.35 1.22
C VAL A 109 5.64 13.32 -0.10
N CYS A 110 6.88 12.80 -0.07
CA CYS A 110 7.75 12.75 -1.23
C CYS A 110 7.16 11.90 -2.36
N GLN A 111 6.63 10.72 -2.03
CA GLN A 111 5.98 9.85 -3.02
C GLN A 111 4.77 10.55 -3.63
N ARG A 112 3.94 11.18 -2.80
CA ARG A 112 2.69 11.78 -3.26
C ARG A 112 2.90 12.97 -4.19
N HIS A 113 3.84 13.88 -3.90
CA HIS A 113 4.04 15.02 -4.80
C HIS A 113 4.62 14.58 -6.15
N ARG A 114 5.43 13.52 -6.20
CA ARG A 114 5.89 12.91 -7.45
C ARG A 114 4.73 12.28 -8.21
N ASP A 115 3.87 11.53 -7.52
CA ASP A 115 2.69 10.94 -8.15
C ASP A 115 1.81 12.04 -8.79
N GLU A 116 1.60 13.15 -8.07
CA GLU A 116 0.83 14.29 -8.55
C GLU A 116 1.52 15.08 -9.68
N HIS A 117 2.85 15.11 -9.71
CA HIS A 117 3.64 15.84 -10.71
C HIS A 117 3.86 15.03 -12.00
N ASP A 118 4.18 13.74 -11.89
CA ASP A 118 4.61 12.91 -13.02
C ASP A 118 3.58 11.85 -13.39
N ILE A 119 3.14 11.04 -12.42
CA ILE A 119 2.35 9.84 -12.66
C ILE A 119 0.91 10.16 -13.09
N ILE A 120 0.24 11.09 -12.40
CA ILE A 120 -1.14 11.47 -12.71
C ILE A 120 -1.22 12.15 -14.09
N PRO A 121 -0.37 13.14 -14.42
CA PRO A 121 -0.37 13.72 -15.77
C PRO A 121 -0.04 12.69 -16.85
N GLU A 122 0.88 11.76 -16.59
CA GLU A 122 1.18 10.68 -17.52
C GLU A 122 -0.01 9.75 -17.74
N GLY A 123 -0.67 9.31 -16.67
CA GLY A 123 -1.89 8.50 -16.77
C GLY A 123 -2.98 9.21 -17.59
N LYS A 124 -3.14 10.53 -17.41
CA LYS A 124 -4.06 11.33 -18.22
C LYS A 124 -3.68 11.34 -19.70
N ARG A 125 -2.39 11.49 -20.03
CA ARG A 125 -1.91 11.39 -21.43
C ARG A 125 -2.18 10.02 -22.03
N GLN A 126 -2.08 8.96 -21.24
CA GLN A 126 -2.38 7.59 -21.67
C GLN A 126 -3.89 7.28 -21.72
N GLY A 127 -4.76 8.23 -21.36
CA GLY A 127 -6.21 8.03 -21.37
C GLY A 127 -6.72 7.17 -20.20
N TRP A 128 -5.98 7.11 -19.09
CA TRP A 128 -6.45 6.43 -17.89
C TRP A 128 -7.63 7.19 -17.28
N PRO A 129 -8.61 6.49 -16.70
CA PRO A 129 -9.80 7.13 -16.17
C PRO A 129 -9.50 7.92 -14.90
N ASP A 130 -9.86 9.21 -14.88
CA ASP A 130 -9.79 10.07 -13.69
C ASP A 130 -10.81 9.70 -12.60
N SER A 131 -11.90 9.03 -13.00
CA SER A 131 -12.96 8.58 -12.10
C SER A 131 -13.35 7.14 -12.41
N ILE A 132 -13.54 6.35 -11.35
CA ILE A 132 -13.94 4.96 -11.47
C ILE A 132 -15.45 4.85 -11.30
N ASP A 133 -16.16 4.41 -12.35
CA ASP A 133 -17.55 3.95 -12.22
C ASP A 133 -17.55 2.54 -11.63
N PHE A 134 -17.83 2.43 -10.32
CA PHE A 134 -17.87 1.16 -9.61
C PHE A 134 -18.98 0.23 -10.09
N ARG A 135 -20.09 0.76 -10.62
CA ARG A 135 -21.19 -0.06 -11.15
C ARG A 135 -20.76 -0.73 -12.44
N GLU A 136 -20.14 0.02 -13.34
CA GLU A 136 -19.65 -0.50 -14.60
C GLU A 136 -18.42 -1.40 -14.39
N LEU A 137 -17.53 -1.05 -13.46
CA LEU A 137 -16.45 -1.93 -13.03
C LEU A 137 -16.98 -3.27 -12.53
N ARG A 138 -18.00 -3.27 -11.67
CA ARG A 138 -18.61 -4.50 -11.16
C ARG A 138 -19.16 -5.35 -12.29
N ARG A 139 -19.92 -4.76 -13.23
CA ARG A 139 -20.44 -5.47 -14.41
C ARG A 139 -19.33 -6.13 -15.20
N ARG A 140 -18.27 -5.37 -15.56
CA ARG A 140 -17.12 -5.87 -16.31
C ARG A 140 -16.41 -7.01 -15.61
N ILE A 141 -16.25 -6.93 -14.28
CA ILE A 141 -15.63 -8.00 -13.50
C ILE A 141 -16.52 -9.24 -13.49
N THR A 142 -17.83 -9.08 -13.24
CA THR A 142 -18.77 -10.21 -13.08
C THR A 142 -19.27 -10.82 -14.39
N ASP A 143 -19.03 -10.19 -15.53
CA ASP A 143 -19.44 -10.71 -16.84
C ASP A 143 -18.80 -12.10 -17.06
N PRO A 144 -19.60 -13.17 -17.23
CA PRO A 144 -19.07 -14.52 -17.46
C PRO A 144 -18.22 -14.65 -18.72
N LYS A 145 -18.36 -13.73 -19.69
CA LYS A 145 -17.53 -13.68 -20.89
C LYS A 145 -16.11 -13.19 -20.60
N GLN A 146 -15.92 -12.49 -19.49
CA GLN A 146 -14.63 -11.96 -19.07
C GLN A 146 -13.92 -12.93 -18.14
N ARG A 147 -12.59 -13.01 -18.26
CA ARG A 147 -11.77 -13.95 -17.49
C ARG A 147 -11.40 -13.42 -16.09
N TYR A 148 -11.86 -12.23 -15.70
CA TYR A 148 -11.42 -11.59 -14.47
C TYR A 148 -11.79 -12.40 -13.22
N MET A 149 -13.05 -12.77 -13.05
CA MET A 149 -13.49 -13.54 -11.89
C MET A 149 -12.84 -14.92 -11.80
N GLN A 150 -12.72 -15.62 -12.93
CA GLN A 150 -12.03 -16.91 -12.99
C GLN A 150 -10.56 -16.75 -12.58
N THR A 151 -9.85 -15.76 -13.13
CA THR A 151 -8.45 -15.49 -12.79
C THR A 151 -8.28 -15.15 -11.31
N LEU A 152 -9.18 -14.36 -10.74
CA LEU A 152 -9.16 -14.04 -9.31
C LEU A 152 -9.40 -15.28 -8.45
N GLN A 153 -10.38 -16.10 -8.82
CA GLN A 153 -10.67 -17.37 -8.13
C GLN A 153 -9.49 -18.34 -8.21
N ASP A 154 -8.88 -18.49 -9.39
CA ASP A 154 -7.70 -19.33 -9.59
C ASP A 154 -6.53 -18.89 -8.71
N ARG A 155 -6.32 -17.57 -8.58
CA ARG A 155 -5.27 -17.02 -7.70
C ARG A 155 -5.56 -17.23 -6.22
N LEU A 156 -6.83 -17.26 -5.80
CA LEU A 156 -7.22 -17.52 -4.42
C LEU A 156 -7.12 -19.00 -4.06
N LEU A 157 -7.56 -19.89 -4.96
CA LEU A 157 -7.54 -21.33 -4.75
C LEU A 157 -6.15 -21.93 -4.96
N ASN A 158 -5.43 -21.45 -5.96
CA ASN A 158 -4.12 -21.95 -6.38
C ASN A 158 -3.09 -20.81 -6.42
N PRO A 159 -2.78 -20.18 -5.27
CA PRO A 159 -1.86 -19.04 -5.22
C PRO A 159 -0.48 -19.41 -5.78
N GLU A 160 -0.02 -20.65 -5.59
CA GLU A 160 1.27 -21.16 -6.08
C GLU A 160 1.42 -21.12 -7.60
N LEU A 161 0.32 -21.12 -8.35
CA LEU A 161 0.38 -21.04 -9.82
C LEU A 161 0.58 -19.60 -10.30
N SER A 162 0.22 -18.62 -9.47
CA SER A 162 0.42 -17.21 -9.77
C SER A 162 1.91 -16.88 -9.75
N TRP A 163 2.44 -16.38 -10.87
CA TRP A 163 3.82 -15.87 -10.92
C TRP A 163 4.08 -14.84 -9.81
N PHE A 164 3.13 -13.92 -9.59
CA PHE A 164 3.22 -12.91 -8.54
C PHE A 164 3.44 -13.52 -7.15
N PHE A 165 2.69 -14.55 -6.80
CA PHE A 165 2.77 -15.16 -5.47
C PHE A 165 4.06 -15.97 -5.29
N ARG A 166 4.52 -16.66 -6.34
CA ARG A 166 5.81 -17.36 -6.33
C ARG A 166 6.97 -16.39 -6.16
N GLU A 167 6.94 -15.26 -6.87
CA GLU A 167 7.96 -14.23 -6.78
C GLU A 167 7.98 -13.60 -5.38
N ALA A 168 6.81 -13.17 -4.89
CA ALA A 168 6.67 -12.59 -3.55
C ALA A 168 7.08 -13.57 -2.44
N ARG A 169 6.78 -14.87 -2.59
CA ARG A 169 7.24 -15.89 -1.66
C ARG A 169 8.75 -16.03 -1.70
N ARG A 170 9.35 -16.15 -2.90
CA ARG A 170 10.80 -16.28 -3.07
C ARG A 170 11.52 -15.09 -2.44
N GLU A 171 11.06 -13.88 -2.71
CA GLU A 171 11.60 -12.66 -2.12
C GLU A 171 11.51 -12.69 -0.59
N ARG A 172 10.36 -13.09 -0.04
CA ARG A 172 10.18 -13.21 1.41
C ARG A 172 11.06 -14.28 2.04
N GLU A 173 11.28 -15.40 1.36
CA GLU A 173 12.18 -16.47 1.83
C GLU A 173 13.65 -16.01 1.81
N GLN A 174 14.06 -15.25 0.78
CA GLN A 174 15.41 -14.69 0.68
C GLN A 174 15.67 -13.61 1.73
N LEU A 175 14.71 -12.71 1.95
CA LEU A 175 14.88 -11.57 2.85
C LEU A 175 14.48 -11.88 4.30
N GLY A 176 13.60 -12.84 4.53
CA GLY A 176 13.08 -13.21 5.84
C GLY A 176 12.49 -12.01 6.59
N LYS A 177 12.94 -11.79 7.83
CA LYS A 177 12.51 -10.64 8.66
C LYS A 177 12.95 -9.29 8.11
N LYS A 178 13.94 -9.24 7.20
CA LYS A 178 14.48 -7.99 6.64
C LYS A 178 13.54 -7.32 5.65
N ILE A 179 12.53 -8.03 5.14
CA ILE A 179 11.49 -7.45 4.27
C ILE A 179 10.71 -6.32 4.95
N ASN A 180 10.58 -6.38 6.29
CA ASN A 180 9.90 -5.34 7.07
C ASN A 180 10.84 -4.24 7.55
N ALA A 181 12.14 -4.32 7.24
CA ALA A 181 13.09 -3.28 7.62
C ALA A 181 12.87 -2.02 6.78
N GLY A 182 12.97 -0.84 7.39
CA GLY A 182 12.82 0.44 6.67
C GLY A 182 13.79 0.58 5.49
N ALA A 183 14.97 -0.05 5.55
CA ALA A 183 15.92 -0.10 4.45
C ALA A 183 15.37 -0.81 3.19
N HIS A 184 14.59 -1.89 3.38
CA HIS A 184 13.95 -2.57 2.25
C HIS A 184 12.80 -1.74 1.67
N GLN A 185 12.05 -1.03 2.51
CA GLN A 185 11.03 -0.09 2.04
C GLN A 185 11.63 1.04 1.19
N ILE A 186 12.74 1.64 1.64
CA ILE A 186 13.48 2.65 0.88
C ILE A 186 14.00 2.06 -0.44
N HIS A 187 14.54 0.84 -0.43
CA HIS A 187 15.01 0.17 -1.64
C HIS A 187 13.89 -0.15 -2.63
N GLN A 188 12.73 -0.63 -2.16
CA GLN A 188 11.56 -0.86 -3.02
C GLN A 188 11.11 0.42 -3.70
N ILE A 189 11.13 1.54 -2.97
CA ILE A 189 10.76 2.84 -3.50
C ILE A 189 11.77 3.32 -4.54
N HIS A 190 13.07 3.18 -4.26
CA HIS A 190 14.11 3.49 -5.23
C HIS A 190 13.94 2.66 -6.52
N ASN A 191 13.64 1.37 -6.40
CA ASN A 191 13.37 0.51 -7.56
C ASN A 191 12.11 0.91 -8.33
N GLN A 192 11.07 1.38 -7.65
CA GLN A 192 9.88 1.93 -8.30
C GLN A 192 10.17 3.27 -9.00
N GLN A 193 11.16 4.01 -8.54
CA GLN A 193 11.55 5.33 -9.09
C GLN A 193 12.56 5.23 -10.24
N CYS A 194 13.41 4.21 -10.28
CA CYS A 194 14.40 4.00 -11.35
C CYS A 194 13.87 3.22 -12.55
N GLY A 195 12.56 3.31 -12.84
CA GLY A 195 11.92 2.66 -13.98
C GLY A 195 12.55 3.00 -15.32
#